data_AF-X1IGY8-F1
#
_entry.id   AF-X1IGY8-F1
#
_cell.length_a   1.000
_cell.length_b   1.000
_cell.length_c   1.000
_cell.angle_alpha   90.00
_cell.angle_beta   90.00
_cell.angle_gamma   90.00
#
_symmetry.space_group_name_H-M   'P 1'
#
loop_
_entity.id
_entity.type
_entity.pdbx_description
1 polymer ?
#
loop_
_entity_poly.entity_id
_entity_poly.type
_entity_poly.pdbx_seq_one_letter_code
_entity_poly.pdbx_strand_id
1 'polypeptide(L)'
;GFMALRKDKKITTFGRGGSDLTAAILAYCLRINFNLKVIYWKNVKGFLNADPRIAEKTALLKKISYKEAKELAFFGSKVLHPLCLDVNEKGNIPSEIKFFNDPDSDEFTAITKEIVRDDKVIKAITSIYKLSMVTVESDTMVPLTGTASKIFSLLGDNNVNIVFISQSSSENNITFGIEFEDSMKVSFLLRNSDFFGKKWFKIKIDNDISLVAVIGAGILHTPGIAGRVFTSLGDNNINIKAITQGSSELNFTAIIDRKNCDKAINVLYNE
;
A
#
# COMPACT_ATOMS: atom_id res chain seq x y z
N GLY A 1 -12.24 17.19 -14.99
CA GLY A 1 -11.99 16.57 -13.67
C GLY A 1 -10.86 17.28 -12.96
N PHE A 2 -10.38 16.76 -11.85
CA PHE A 2 -9.19 17.16 -11.05
C PHE A 2 -9.18 18.54 -10.37
N MET A 3 -10.07 19.45 -10.77
CA MET A 3 -10.15 20.81 -10.23
C MET A 3 -11.29 20.95 -9.20
N ALA A 4 -11.10 21.87 -8.26
CA ALA A 4 -12.11 22.26 -7.27
C ALA A 4 -12.06 23.76 -6.98
N LEU A 5 -13.11 24.26 -6.35
CA LEU A 5 -13.19 25.64 -5.86
C LEU A 5 -13.12 25.65 -4.34
N ARG A 6 -12.16 26.40 -3.79
CA ARG A 6 -12.07 26.65 -2.34
C ARG A 6 -13.17 27.64 -1.90
N LYS A 7 -13.44 27.69 -0.58
CA LYS A 7 -14.39 28.67 0.01
C LYS A 7 -14.03 30.12 -0.29
N ASP A 8 -12.75 30.44 -0.49
CA ASP A 8 -12.23 31.76 -0.87
C ASP A 8 -12.28 32.02 -2.40
N LYS A 9 -13.04 31.21 -3.15
CA LYS A 9 -13.20 31.29 -4.61
C LYS A 9 -11.90 31.11 -5.41
N LYS A 10 -10.84 30.62 -4.79
CA LYS A 10 -9.62 30.24 -5.52
C LYS A 10 -9.74 28.83 -6.09
N ILE A 11 -9.31 28.67 -7.34
CA ILE A 11 -9.20 27.37 -7.99
C ILE A 11 -8.09 26.59 -7.29
N THR A 12 -8.35 25.30 -7.02
CA THR A 12 -7.37 24.35 -6.50
C THR A 12 -7.45 23.04 -7.27
N THR A 13 -6.49 22.16 -7.05
CA THR A 13 -6.46 20.82 -7.65
C THR A 13 -6.51 19.75 -6.56
N PHE A 14 -7.01 18.56 -6.91
CA PHE A 14 -6.96 17.38 -6.04
C PHE A 14 -5.63 16.62 -6.10
N GLY A 15 -4.65 17.11 -6.87
CA GLY A 15 -3.39 16.41 -7.11
C GLY A 15 -3.54 15.16 -7.99
N ARG A 16 -2.59 14.23 -7.86
CA ARG A 16 -2.58 12.97 -8.63
C ARG A 16 -3.82 12.14 -8.31
N GLY A 17 -4.42 11.52 -9.34
CA GLY A 17 -5.68 10.80 -9.18
C GLY A 17 -6.92 11.69 -9.07
N GLY A 18 -6.77 13.02 -9.17
CA GLY A 18 -7.87 13.96 -8.99
C GLY A 18 -9.04 13.80 -9.95
N SER A 19 -8.80 13.33 -11.18
CA SER A 19 -9.88 13.04 -12.14
C SER A 19 -10.74 11.85 -11.69
N ASP A 20 -10.12 10.77 -11.19
CA ASP A 20 -10.84 9.60 -10.66
C ASP A 20 -11.66 9.99 -9.43
N LEU A 21 -11.09 10.82 -8.57
CA LEU A 21 -11.76 11.37 -7.40
C LEU A 21 -12.96 12.26 -7.79
N THR A 22 -12.83 13.06 -8.85
CA THR A 22 -13.95 13.89 -9.33
C THR A 22 -15.13 13.03 -9.76
N ALA A 23 -14.89 11.97 -10.53
CA ALA A 23 -15.94 11.04 -10.94
C ALA A 23 -16.63 10.37 -9.74
N ALA A 24 -15.84 9.95 -8.75
CA ALA A 24 -16.35 9.36 -7.51
C ALA A 24 -17.24 10.33 -6.72
N ILE A 25 -16.79 11.59 -6.56
CA ILE A 25 -17.56 12.63 -5.85
C ILE A 25 -18.87 12.92 -6.56
N LEU A 26 -18.86 13.07 -7.89
CA LEU A 26 -20.08 13.30 -8.67
C LEU A 26 -21.08 12.16 -8.50
N ALA A 27 -20.61 10.91 -8.62
CA ALA A 27 -21.46 9.75 -8.41
C ALA A 27 -22.02 9.72 -6.97
N TYR A 28 -21.18 10.00 -5.97
CA TYR A 28 -21.60 10.10 -4.58
C TYR A 28 -22.71 11.14 -4.40
N CYS A 29 -22.57 12.36 -4.93
CA CYS A 29 -23.58 13.39 -4.82
C CYS A 29 -24.91 13.03 -5.50
N LEU A 30 -24.84 12.33 -6.64
CA LEU A 30 -26.03 11.99 -7.45
C LEU A 30 -26.75 10.72 -6.97
N ARG A 31 -26.11 9.88 -6.14
CA ARG A 31 -26.60 8.54 -5.73
C ARG A 31 -27.99 8.52 -5.08
N ILE A 32 -28.45 9.64 -4.52
CA ILE A 32 -29.76 9.71 -3.85
C ILE A 32 -30.89 9.59 -4.87
N ASN A 33 -30.67 10.09 -6.08
CA ASN A 33 -31.69 10.19 -7.13
C ASN A 33 -31.51 9.16 -8.24
N PHE A 34 -30.36 8.49 -8.31
CA PHE A 34 -29.98 7.62 -9.41
C PHE A 34 -29.29 6.36 -8.90
N ASN A 35 -29.57 5.22 -9.56
CA ASN A 35 -28.76 4.02 -9.42
C ASN A 35 -27.53 4.16 -10.33
N LEU A 36 -26.35 4.34 -9.72
CA LEU A 36 -25.14 4.74 -10.42
C LEU A 36 -24.08 3.66 -10.34
N LYS A 37 -23.22 3.62 -11.36
CA LYS A 37 -21.91 2.98 -11.32
C LYS A 37 -20.86 3.93 -11.90
N VAL A 38 -19.62 3.78 -11.44
CA VAL A 38 -18.50 4.58 -11.97
C VAL A 38 -17.63 3.70 -12.86
N ILE A 39 -17.49 4.09 -14.13
CA ILE A 39 -16.56 3.42 -15.05
C ILE A 39 -15.28 4.26 -15.16
N TYR A 40 -14.18 3.69 -14.70
CA TYR A 40 -12.84 4.24 -14.84
C TYR A 40 -12.19 3.71 -16.12
N TRP A 41 -12.18 4.55 -17.15
CA TRP A 41 -11.48 4.26 -18.40
C TRP A 41 -9.98 4.46 -18.23
N LYS A 42 -9.20 3.38 -18.38
CA LYS A 42 -7.75 3.34 -18.16
C LYS A 42 -7.03 2.71 -19.34
N ASN A 43 -5.70 2.82 -19.36
CA ASN A 43 -4.82 2.13 -20.31
C ASN A 43 -4.55 0.66 -19.93
N VAL A 44 -5.35 0.12 -19.00
CA VAL A 44 -5.28 -1.25 -18.53
C VAL A 44 -6.70 -1.81 -18.42
N LYS A 45 -6.82 -3.12 -18.49
CA LYS A 45 -8.09 -3.85 -18.33
C LYS A 45 -8.60 -3.85 -16.90
N GLY A 46 -7.75 -3.57 -15.91
CA GLY A 46 -8.14 -3.58 -14.51
C GLY A 46 -6.96 -3.90 -13.61
N PHE A 47 -7.27 -4.45 -12.44
CA PHE A 47 -6.25 -4.95 -11.52
C PHE A 47 -5.81 -6.34 -11.93
N LEU A 48 -4.49 -6.54 -12.00
CA LEU A 48 -3.89 -7.86 -12.17
C LEU A 48 -3.52 -8.43 -10.79
N ASN A 49 -3.46 -9.75 -10.70
CA ASN A 49 -3.08 -10.46 -9.48
C ASN A 49 -1.56 -10.41 -9.18
N ALA A 50 -0.73 -9.99 -10.13
CA ALA A 50 0.68 -9.63 -9.92
C ALA A 50 1.13 -8.64 -11.01
N ASP A 51 2.33 -8.07 -10.87
CA ASP A 51 2.91 -7.20 -11.91
C ASP A 51 3.32 -8.05 -13.13
N PRO A 52 2.75 -7.80 -14.33
CA PRO A 52 3.04 -8.58 -15.54
C PRO A 52 4.47 -8.40 -16.06
N ARG A 53 5.21 -7.40 -15.55
CA ARG A 53 6.63 -7.22 -15.86
C ARG A 53 7.54 -8.14 -15.06
N ILE A 54 7.00 -8.73 -13.99
CA ILE A 54 7.75 -9.56 -13.03
C ILE A 54 7.29 -11.02 -13.10
N ALA A 55 5.98 -11.25 -13.18
CA ALA A 55 5.38 -12.58 -13.28
C ALA A 55 4.82 -12.83 -14.68
N GLU A 56 5.17 -13.97 -15.29
CA GLU A 56 4.81 -14.26 -16.69
C GLU A 56 3.33 -14.60 -16.91
N LYS A 57 2.64 -15.14 -15.89
CA LYS A 57 1.28 -15.71 -16.03
C LYS A 57 0.23 -14.96 -15.22
N THR A 58 0.29 -13.63 -15.16
CA THR A 58 -0.68 -12.82 -14.41
C THR A 58 -2.10 -12.97 -14.95
N ALA A 59 -3.08 -12.94 -14.06
CA ALA A 59 -4.50 -12.97 -14.38
C ALA A 59 -5.19 -11.67 -13.97
N LEU A 60 -6.21 -11.28 -14.74
CA LEU A 60 -7.10 -10.17 -14.42
C LEU A 60 -8.01 -10.54 -13.24
N LEU A 61 -8.05 -9.67 -12.24
CA LEU A 61 -8.98 -9.78 -11.13
C LEU A 61 -10.34 -9.27 -11.59
N LYS A 62 -11.20 -10.17 -12.07
CA LYS A 62 -12.52 -9.79 -12.62
C LYS A 62 -13.45 -9.17 -11.58
N LYS A 63 -13.36 -9.61 -10.31
CA LYS A 63 -14.19 -9.10 -9.20
C LYS A 63 -13.34 -8.94 -7.95
N ILE A 64 -13.36 -7.76 -7.36
CA ILE A 64 -12.68 -7.46 -6.10
C ILE A 64 -13.55 -6.58 -5.21
N SER A 65 -13.33 -6.65 -3.89
CA SER A 65 -13.96 -5.71 -2.96
C SER A 65 -13.24 -4.36 -2.94
N TYR A 66 -13.92 -3.31 -2.49
CA TYR A 66 -13.28 -2.00 -2.25
C TYR A 66 -12.12 -2.08 -1.27
N LYS A 67 -12.22 -2.95 -0.26
CA LYS A 67 -11.13 -3.14 0.69
C LYS A 67 -9.88 -3.70 0.00
N GLU A 68 -10.03 -4.79 -0.76
CA GLU A 68 -8.92 -5.38 -1.54
C GLU A 68 -8.35 -4.41 -2.58
N ALA A 69 -9.23 -3.66 -3.27
CA ALA A 69 -8.82 -2.65 -4.26
C ALA A 69 -7.99 -1.53 -3.63
N LYS A 70 -8.34 -1.09 -2.41
CA LYS A 70 -7.58 -0.06 -1.67
C LYS A 70 -6.20 -0.57 -1.27
N GLU A 71 -6.09 -1.82 -0.81
CA GLU A 71 -4.79 -2.44 -0.51
C GLU A 71 -3.92 -2.54 -1.77
N LEU A 72 -4.50 -2.98 -2.90
CA LEU A 72 -3.80 -3.04 -4.19
C LEU A 72 -3.31 -1.66 -4.65
N ALA A 73 -4.17 -0.66 -4.56
CA ALA A 73 -3.86 0.72 -4.92
C ALA A 73 -2.76 1.32 -4.03
N PHE A 74 -2.74 0.96 -2.75
CA PHE A 74 -1.74 1.42 -1.80
C PHE A 74 -0.37 0.76 -2.03
N PHE A 75 -0.33 -0.56 -2.19
CA PHE A 75 0.92 -1.33 -2.27
C PHE A 75 1.50 -1.50 -3.68
N GLY A 76 1.24 -0.56 -4.59
CA GLY A 76 2.00 -0.45 -5.85
C GLY A 76 1.18 -0.58 -7.13
N SER A 77 -0.08 -1.00 -7.08
CA SER A 77 -0.94 -1.03 -8.27
C SER A 77 -1.49 0.36 -8.57
N LYS A 78 -0.76 1.14 -9.38
CA LYS A 78 -1.08 2.55 -9.72
C LYS A 78 -2.29 2.71 -10.68
N VAL A 79 -3.28 1.82 -10.60
CA VAL A 79 -4.46 1.82 -11.49
C VAL A 79 -5.49 2.86 -11.06
N LEU A 80 -5.80 2.92 -9.76
CA LEU A 80 -6.74 3.88 -9.18
C LEU A 80 -6.16 4.53 -7.93
N HIS A 81 -6.59 5.76 -7.65
CA HIS A 81 -6.22 6.45 -6.43
C HIS A 81 -7.07 5.97 -5.25
N PRO A 82 -6.50 5.64 -4.07
CA PRO A 82 -7.27 5.10 -2.93
C PRO A 82 -8.47 5.96 -2.50
N LEU A 83 -8.36 7.29 -2.60
CA LEU A 83 -9.45 8.20 -2.25
C LEU A 83 -10.71 8.02 -3.11
N CYS A 84 -10.59 7.70 -4.41
CA CYS A 84 -11.79 7.53 -5.24
C CYS A 84 -12.52 6.23 -4.87
N LEU A 85 -11.77 5.19 -4.51
CA LEU A 85 -12.31 3.93 -3.99
C LEU A 85 -13.04 4.14 -2.67
N ASP A 86 -12.48 4.93 -1.75
CA ASP A 86 -13.10 5.24 -0.46
C ASP A 86 -14.44 6.00 -0.61
N VAL A 87 -14.50 6.96 -1.53
CA VAL A 87 -15.73 7.71 -1.81
C VAL A 87 -16.82 6.80 -2.38
N ASN A 88 -16.49 5.95 -3.35
CA ASN A 88 -17.47 5.04 -3.95
C ASN A 88 -17.92 3.95 -2.96
N GLU A 89 -17.02 3.44 -2.12
CA GLU A 89 -17.35 2.48 -1.05
C GLU A 89 -18.35 3.07 -0.06
N LYS A 90 -18.10 4.31 0.41
CA LYS A 90 -19.02 5.04 1.31
C LYS A 90 -20.38 5.29 0.68
N GLY A 91 -20.41 5.49 -0.64
CA GLY A 91 -21.64 5.66 -1.41
C GLY A 91 -22.38 4.36 -1.71
N ASN A 92 -21.77 3.19 -1.44
CA ASN A 92 -22.21 1.89 -1.94
C ASN A 92 -22.42 1.89 -3.48
N ILE A 93 -21.55 2.59 -4.20
CA ILE A 93 -21.62 2.75 -5.65
C ILE A 93 -20.67 1.74 -6.28
N PRO A 94 -21.09 0.83 -7.17
CA PRO A 94 -20.18 -0.06 -7.87
C PRO A 94 -19.21 0.68 -8.80
N SER A 95 -17.99 0.16 -8.97
CA SER A 95 -17.02 0.67 -9.95
C SER A 95 -16.57 -0.40 -10.93
N GLU A 96 -16.19 0.02 -12.13
CA GLU A 96 -15.56 -0.82 -13.15
C GLU A 96 -14.27 -0.13 -13.62
N ILE A 97 -13.21 -0.89 -13.88
CA ILE A 97 -12.03 -0.41 -14.59
C ILE A 97 -12.06 -1.02 -15.98
N LYS A 98 -12.14 -0.20 -17.01
CA LYS A 98 -12.23 -0.65 -18.41
C LYS A 98 -11.08 -0.11 -19.25
N PHE A 99 -10.69 -0.87 -20.27
CA PHE A 99 -9.63 -0.47 -21.18
C PHE A 99 -10.18 0.43 -22.31
N PHE A 100 -9.64 1.64 -22.48
CA PHE A 100 -10.20 2.58 -23.46
C PHE A 100 -10.01 2.15 -24.93
N ASN A 101 -9.04 1.29 -25.24
CA ASN A 101 -8.83 0.78 -26.61
C ASN A 101 -9.68 -0.45 -26.93
N ASP A 102 -10.43 -0.99 -25.96
CA ASP A 102 -11.35 -2.11 -26.17
C ASP A 102 -12.62 -1.92 -25.32
N PRO A 103 -13.52 -0.98 -25.69
CA PRO A 103 -14.66 -0.58 -24.87
C PRO A 103 -15.69 -1.68 -24.61
N ASP A 104 -15.83 -2.58 -25.57
CA ASP A 104 -16.82 -3.66 -25.58
C ASP A 104 -16.28 -4.95 -24.95
N SER A 105 -15.03 -4.94 -24.48
CA SER A 105 -14.41 -6.07 -23.80
C SER A 105 -15.16 -6.46 -22.52
N ASP A 106 -15.36 -7.77 -22.35
CA ASP A 106 -15.77 -8.36 -21.08
C ASP A 106 -14.60 -8.56 -20.10
N GLU A 107 -13.37 -8.23 -20.52
CA GLU A 107 -12.18 -8.27 -19.68
C GLU A 107 -12.00 -6.96 -18.92
N PHE A 108 -12.68 -6.86 -17.78
CA PHE A 108 -12.59 -5.72 -16.86
C PHE A 108 -12.54 -6.15 -15.39
N THR A 109 -12.09 -5.24 -14.52
CA THR A 109 -12.23 -5.42 -13.06
C THR A 109 -13.47 -4.71 -12.55
N ALA A 110 -14.41 -5.45 -11.97
CA ALA A 110 -15.54 -4.94 -11.20
C ALA A 110 -15.16 -4.81 -9.72
N ILE A 111 -15.55 -3.69 -9.10
CA ILE A 111 -15.27 -3.37 -7.70
C ILE A 111 -16.59 -3.10 -6.98
N THR A 112 -16.85 -3.86 -5.92
CA THR A 112 -18.06 -3.72 -5.09
C THR A 112 -17.71 -3.66 -3.61
N LYS A 113 -18.68 -3.38 -2.75
CA LYS A 113 -18.47 -3.37 -1.29
C LYS A 113 -18.35 -4.77 -0.70
N GLU A 114 -19.02 -5.74 -1.33
CA GLU A 114 -19.05 -7.11 -0.87
C GLU A 114 -17.71 -7.80 -1.13
N ILE A 115 -17.27 -8.56 -0.13
CA ILE A 115 -16.13 -9.45 -0.29
C ILE A 115 -16.61 -10.67 -1.05
N VAL A 116 -16.24 -10.76 -2.32
CA VAL A 116 -16.42 -11.97 -3.11
C VAL A 116 -15.46 -13.02 -2.52
N ARG A 117 -16.03 -14.00 -1.82
CA ARG A 117 -15.30 -15.20 -1.41
C ARG A 117 -15.09 -16.04 -2.65
N ASP A 118 -13.83 -16.18 -3.04
CA ASP A 118 -13.36 -17.10 -4.05
C ASP A 118 -12.75 -18.30 -3.32
N ASP A 119 -12.55 -19.42 -4.02
CA ASP A 119 -11.82 -20.57 -3.50
C ASP A 119 -10.35 -20.21 -3.18
N LYS A 120 -9.85 -19.13 -3.82
CA LYS A 120 -8.52 -18.59 -3.59
C LYS A 120 -8.47 -17.67 -2.37
N VAL A 121 -7.67 -18.08 -1.39
CA VAL A 121 -7.39 -17.31 -0.18
C VAL A 121 -6.63 -16.01 -0.51
N ILE A 122 -5.55 -16.14 -1.30
CA ILE A 122 -4.73 -15.03 -1.79
C ILE A 122 -5.24 -14.66 -3.17
N LYS A 123 -5.54 -13.38 -3.39
CA LYS A 123 -5.99 -12.88 -4.69
C LYS A 123 -4.87 -12.23 -5.47
N ALA A 124 -3.94 -11.56 -4.79
CA ALA A 124 -2.91 -10.80 -5.47
C ALA A 124 -1.64 -10.65 -4.65
N ILE A 125 -0.54 -10.43 -5.36
CA ILE A 125 0.78 -10.11 -4.82
C ILE A 125 1.27 -8.85 -5.52
N THR A 126 1.68 -7.85 -4.75
CA THR A 126 2.18 -6.58 -5.26
C THR A 126 3.45 -6.18 -4.53
N SER A 127 4.15 -5.16 -5.03
CA SER A 127 5.34 -4.66 -4.36
C SER A 127 5.54 -3.15 -4.51
N ILE A 128 6.29 -2.59 -3.56
CA ILE A 128 6.93 -1.29 -3.69
C ILE A 128 8.44 -1.55 -3.78
N TYR A 129 8.97 -1.35 -4.99
CA TYR A 129 10.30 -1.83 -5.37
C TYR A 129 11.45 -1.09 -4.68
N LYS A 130 11.31 0.21 -4.42
CA LYS A 130 12.44 1.07 -4.02
C LYS A 130 12.07 1.89 -2.78
N LEU A 131 12.45 1.39 -1.62
CA LEU A 131 12.21 2.04 -0.33
C LEU A 131 13.52 2.19 0.45
N SER A 132 13.46 2.98 1.52
CA SER A 132 14.49 3.02 2.55
C SER A 132 13.90 2.62 3.89
N MET A 133 14.59 1.75 4.61
CA MET A 133 14.25 1.34 5.97
C MET A 133 15.09 2.14 6.96
N VAL A 134 14.42 2.85 7.86
CA VAL A 134 15.07 3.61 8.93
C VAL A 134 14.79 2.90 10.24
N THR A 135 15.85 2.58 10.99
CA THR A 135 15.76 2.04 12.34
C THR A 135 16.37 3.04 13.31
N VAL A 136 15.55 3.48 14.26
CA VAL A 136 15.99 4.29 15.41
C VAL A 136 16.12 3.34 16.60
N GLU A 137 17.37 3.11 17.01
CA GLU A 137 17.70 2.24 18.13
C GLU A 137 18.05 3.06 19.36
N SER A 138 17.51 2.69 20.51
CA SER A 138 17.88 3.25 21.82
C SER A 138 19.00 2.38 22.41
N ASP A 139 20.08 3.00 22.88
CA ASP A 139 21.16 2.30 23.59
C ASP A 139 20.70 1.78 24.97
N THR A 140 19.52 2.19 25.43
CA THR A 140 18.95 1.79 26.72
C THR A 140 17.69 0.96 26.54
N MET A 141 17.59 -0.15 27.28
CA MET A 141 16.38 -0.98 27.37
C MET A 141 15.26 -0.33 28.23
N VAL A 142 15.38 0.96 28.56
CA VAL A 142 14.37 1.69 29.32
C VAL A 142 13.37 2.34 28.35
N PRO A 143 12.05 2.11 28.50
CA PRO A 143 11.05 2.74 27.66
C PRO A 143 11.10 4.26 27.78
N LEU A 144 11.58 4.94 26.74
CA LEU A 144 11.49 6.39 26.62
C LEU A 144 10.13 6.75 26.04
N THR A 145 9.22 7.16 26.91
CA THR A 145 7.88 7.60 26.52
C THR A 145 7.96 8.78 25.53
N GLY A 146 7.07 8.77 24.54
CA GLY A 146 7.02 9.83 23.52
C GLY A 146 8.05 9.74 22.39
N THR A 147 8.93 8.72 22.37
CA THR A 147 9.89 8.51 21.26
C THR A 147 9.18 8.41 19.91
N ALA A 148 8.18 7.55 19.78
CA ALA A 148 7.39 7.41 18.55
C ALA A 148 6.71 8.73 18.14
N SER A 149 6.11 9.45 19.10
CA SER A 149 5.48 10.75 18.85
C SER A 149 6.47 11.75 18.28
N LYS A 150 7.69 11.83 18.83
CA LYS A 150 8.72 12.76 18.36
C LYS A 150 9.23 12.40 16.96
N ILE A 151 9.37 11.11 16.63
CA ILE A 151 9.72 10.66 15.28
C ILE A 151 8.63 11.11 14.31
N PHE A 152 7.38 10.78 14.57
CA PHE A 152 6.29 11.05 13.63
C PHE A 152 5.95 12.54 13.51
N SER A 153 6.09 13.33 14.57
CA SER A 153 5.98 14.79 14.48
C SER A 153 7.10 15.37 13.60
N LEU A 154 8.35 15.00 13.84
CA LEU A 154 9.49 15.50 13.05
C LEU A 154 9.33 15.16 11.55
N LEU A 155 8.89 13.95 11.23
CA LEU A 155 8.65 13.53 9.84
C LEU A 155 7.43 14.23 9.23
N GLY A 156 6.34 14.34 9.99
CA GLY A 156 5.10 15.00 9.57
C GLY A 156 5.28 16.49 9.27
N ASP A 157 5.96 17.22 10.16
CA ASP A 157 6.28 18.65 9.99
C ASP A 157 7.14 18.92 8.74
N ASN A 158 7.85 17.88 8.28
CA ASN A 158 8.70 17.93 7.10
C ASN A 158 8.07 17.25 5.87
N ASN A 159 6.77 16.89 5.88
CA ASN A 159 6.08 16.24 4.76
C ASN A 159 6.76 14.95 4.28
N VAL A 160 7.28 14.13 5.20
CA VAL A 160 7.81 12.80 4.86
C VAL A 160 6.71 11.76 5.03
N ASN A 161 6.45 10.99 3.97
CA ASN A 161 5.47 9.91 4.00
C ASN A 161 6.08 8.62 4.55
N ILE A 162 5.36 7.95 5.46
CA ILE A 162 5.76 6.67 6.05
C ILE A 162 4.95 5.56 5.40
N VAL A 163 5.65 4.57 4.86
CA VAL A 163 5.07 3.46 4.09
C VAL A 163 4.69 2.29 5.00
N PHE A 164 5.51 1.99 6.00
CA PHE A 164 5.25 0.95 6.99
C PHE A 164 5.93 1.28 8.31
N ILE A 165 5.45 0.67 9.39
CA ILE A 165 6.02 0.78 10.75
C ILE A 165 6.13 -0.63 11.33
N SER A 166 7.27 -0.93 11.95
CA SER A 166 7.51 -2.14 12.72
C SER A 166 8.23 -1.76 14.02
N GLN A 167 7.63 -2.10 15.16
CA GLN A 167 8.17 -1.78 16.48
C GLN A 167 8.22 -3.05 17.32
N SER A 168 9.36 -3.26 17.98
CA SER A 168 9.52 -4.32 18.96
C SER A 168 9.36 -3.75 20.37
N SER A 169 8.51 -4.37 21.18
CA SER A 169 8.24 -3.95 22.55
C SER A 169 9.42 -4.17 23.51
N SER A 170 10.34 -5.09 23.19
CA SER A 170 11.46 -5.46 24.07
C SER A 170 12.69 -4.54 23.96
N GLU A 171 12.91 -3.91 22.80
CA GLU A 171 14.16 -3.19 22.52
C GLU A 171 13.98 -1.67 22.37
N ASN A 172 12.74 -1.15 22.48
CA ASN A 172 12.40 0.24 22.17
C ASN A 172 12.83 0.72 20.78
N ASN A 173 13.09 -0.22 19.86
CA ASN A 173 13.50 0.04 18.49
C ASN A 173 12.27 0.33 17.64
N ILE A 174 12.31 1.44 16.90
CA ILE A 174 11.27 1.80 15.93
C ILE A 174 11.89 1.73 14.55
N THR A 175 11.37 0.82 13.73
CA THR A 175 11.70 0.70 12.31
C THR A 175 10.54 1.19 11.47
N PHE A 176 10.83 1.96 10.44
CA PHE A 176 9.82 2.44 9.51
C PHE A 176 10.37 2.56 8.09
N GLY A 177 9.48 2.43 7.11
CA GLY A 177 9.80 2.59 5.69
C GLY A 177 9.44 3.99 5.20
N ILE A 178 10.30 4.55 4.37
CA ILE A 178 10.07 5.81 3.64
C ILE A 178 10.39 5.62 2.17
N GLU A 179 9.91 6.53 1.32
CA GLU A 179 10.35 6.62 -0.06
C GLU A 179 11.86 6.86 -0.12
N PHE A 180 12.54 6.23 -1.08
CA PHE A 180 14.00 6.31 -1.19
C PHE A 180 14.49 7.75 -1.32
N GLU A 181 13.74 8.60 -2.02
CA GLU A 181 14.07 9.99 -2.27
C GLU A 181 14.10 10.83 -0.97
N ASP A 182 13.39 10.41 0.08
CA ASP A 182 13.38 11.07 1.39
C ASP A 182 14.54 10.61 2.30
N SER A 183 15.30 9.58 1.92
CA SER A 183 16.32 8.96 2.76
C SER A 183 17.36 9.94 3.32
N MET A 184 17.96 10.76 2.45
CA MET A 184 18.98 11.74 2.87
C MET A 184 18.39 12.82 3.79
N LYS A 185 17.18 13.29 3.48
CA LYS A 185 16.47 14.28 4.27
C LYS A 185 16.15 13.75 5.66
N VAL A 186 15.62 12.52 5.77
CA VAL A 186 15.32 11.88 7.05
C VAL A 186 16.58 11.61 7.87
N SER A 187 17.67 11.17 7.23
CA SER A 187 18.97 11.02 7.88
C SER A 187 19.43 12.33 8.51
N PHE A 188 19.36 13.42 7.75
CA PHE A 188 19.73 14.75 8.23
C PHE A 188 18.84 15.21 9.40
N LEU A 189 17.52 15.10 9.25
CA LEU A 189 16.55 15.53 10.27
C LEU A 189 16.75 14.80 11.59
N LEU A 190 16.86 13.47 11.57
CA LEU A 190 17.02 12.68 12.79
C LEU A 190 18.37 12.95 13.46
N ARG A 191 19.47 12.92 12.69
CA ARG A 191 20.83 13.09 13.23
C ARG A 191 21.11 14.49 13.76
N ASN A 192 20.44 15.53 13.25
CA ASN A 192 20.60 16.91 13.71
C ASN A 192 19.50 17.36 14.68
N SER A 193 18.56 16.48 15.04
CA SER A 193 17.53 16.82 16.03
C SER A 193 18.09 16.84 17.44
N ASP A 194 17.56 17.74 18.29
CA ASP A 194 17.95 17.85 19.70
C ASP A 194 17.69 16.58 20.53
N PHE A 195 16.81 15.70 20.05
CA PHE A 195 16.44 14.47 20.76
C PHE A 195 17.18 13.25 20.22
N PHE A 196 17.15 13.01 18.91
CA PHE A 196 17.74 11.82 18.28
C PHE A 196 19.20 11.99 17.86
N GLY A 197 19.69 13.23 17.71
CA GLY A 197 21.09 13.51 17.39
C GLY A 197 22.06 13.37 18.58
N LYS A 198 21.54 13.11 19.79
CA LYS A 198 22.31 12.93 21.01
C LYS A 198 22.81 11.49 21.16
N LYS A 199 23.81 11.28 22.03
CA LYS A 199 24.55 10.03 22.26
C LYS A 199 23.73 8.79 22.69
N TRP A 200 22.40 8.86 22.74
CA TRP A 200 21.54 7.77 23.22
C TRP A 200 20.80 7.04 22.11
N PHE A 201 20.87 7.53 20.87
CA PHE A 201 20.20 6.93 19.73
C PHE A 201 21.17 6.60 18.61
N LYS A 202 21.01 5.41 18.03
CA LYS A 202 21.68 5.00 16.81
C LYS A 202 20.66 4.97 15.67
N ILE A 203 20.95 5.74 14.62
CA ILE A 203 20.12 5.79 13.42
C ILE A 203 20.80 4.93 12.35
N LYS A 204 20.14 3.83 11.97
CA LYS A 204 20.51 2.98 10.84
C LYS A 204 19.56 3.23 9.68
N ILE A 205 20.11 3.32 8.48
CA ILE A 205 19.33 3.48 7.25
C ILE A 205 19.82 2.45 6.24
N ASP A 206 18.89 1.67 5.72
CA ASP A 206 19.10 0.70 4.66
C ASP A 206 18.29 1.12 3.43
N ASN A 207 18.99 1.43 2.34
CA ASN A 207 18.40 1.97 1.11
C ASN A 207 18.12 0.89 0.05
N ASP A 208 18.36 -0.38 0.38
CA ASP A 208 18.29 -1.51 -0.54
C ASP A 208 17.18 -2.49 -0.14
N ILE A 209 15.98 -1.95 0.12
CA ILE A 209 14.81 -2.74 0.49
C ILE A 209 13.63 -2.58 -0.49
N SER A 210 12.81 -3.63 -0.54
CA SER A 210 11.49 -3.63 -1.17
C SER A 210 10.44 -4.14 -0.19
N LEU A 211 9.21 -3.68 -0.37
CA LEU A 211 8.04 -4.21 0.33
C LEU A 211 7.28 -5.10 -0.64
N VAL A 212 7.02 -6.35 -0.25
CA VAL A 212 6.12 -7.27 -0.97
C VAL A 212 4.86 -7.43 -0.14
N ALA A 213 3.70 -7.17 -0.73
CA ALA A 213 2.40 -7.30 -0.09
C ALA A 213 1.62 -8.45 -0.71
N VAL A 214 1.13 -9.35 0.13
CA VAL A 214 0.22 -10.44 -0.23
C VAL A 214 -1.17 -10.01 0.20
N ILE A 215 -2.12 -9.98 -0.74
CA ILE A 215 -3.46 -9.43 -0.56
C ILE A 215 -4.50 -10.50 -0.84
N GLY A 216 -5.47 -10.65 0.06
CA GLY A 216 -6.62 -11.53 -0.14
C GLY A 216 -7.55 -11.54 1.05
N ALA A 217 -8.86 -11.51 0.80
CA ALA A 217 -9.83 -11.54 1.89
C ALA A 217 -9.91 -12.88 2.63
N GLY A 218 -9.35 -13.96 2.07
CA GLY A 218 -9.26 -15.24 2.75
C GLY A 218 -8.24 -15.27 3.89
N ILE A 219 -7.31 -14.31 3.93
CA ILE A 219 -6.22 -14.24 4.92
C ILE A 219 -6.77 -14.22 6.36
N LEU A 220 -7.72 -13.34 6.65
CA LEU A 220 -8.33 -13.14 7.97
C LEU A 220 -8.94 -14.43 8.57
N HIS A 221 -9.39 -15.36 7.73
CA HIS A 221 -10.16 -16.53 8.16
C HIS A 221 -9.46 -17.87 7.92
N THR A 222 -8.21 -17.85 7.44
CA THR A 222 -7.49 -19.08 7.08
C THR A 222 -6.18 -19.17 7.87
N PRO A 223 -6.16 -19.87 9.01
CA PRO A 223 -4.94 -20.13 9.76
C PRO A 223 -3.87 -20.81 8.89
N GLY A 224 -2.60 -20.47 9.13
CA GLY A 224 -1.45 -21.08 8.45
C GLY A 224 -1.02 -20.43 7.14
N ILE A 225 -1.80 -19.49 6.59
CA ILE A 225 -1.44 -18.79 5.33
C ILE A 225 -0.18 -17.95 5.48
N ALA A 226 -0.07 -17.18 6.56
CA ALA A 226 1.15 -16.43 6.85
C ALA A 226 2.37 -17.36 6.97
N GLY A 227 2.20 -18.52 7.63
CA GLY A 227 3.24 -19.55 7.73
C GLY A 227 3.68 -20.04 6.36
N ARG A 228 2.75 -20.43 5.49
CA ARG A 228 3.05 -20.86 4.11
C ARG A 228 3.81 -19.81 3.31
N VAL A 229 3.37 -18.55 3.37
CA VAL A 229 4.02 -17.42 2.69
C VAL A 229 5.46 -17.26 3.15
N PHE A 230 5.70 -17.21 4.47
CA PHE A 230 7.05 -17.01 4.99
C PHE A 230 7.96 -18.23 4.83
N THR A 231 7.40 -19.45 4.91
CA THR A 231 8.13 -20.68 4.57
C THR A 231 8.56 -20.68 3.11
N SER A 232 7.66 -20.34 2.18
CA SER A 232 7.97 -20.27 0.74
C SER A 232 9.11 -19.28 0.44
N LEU A 233 9.14 -18.12 1.10
CA LEU A 233 10.25 -17.17 1.01
C LEU A 233 11.55 -17.76 1.59
N GLY A 234 11.48 -18.40 2.76
CA GLY A 234 12.62 -19.03 3.44
C GLY A 234 13.25 -20.15 2.62
N ASP A 235 12.45 -21.07 2.08
CA ASP A 235 12.89 -22.20 1.24
C ASP A 235 13.59 -21.71 -0.04
N ASN A 236 13.29 -20.49 -0.47
CA ASN A 236 13.90 -19.84 -1.61
C ASN A 236 15.08 -18.91 -1.24
N ASN A 237 15.62 -19.01 -0.03
CA ASN A 237 16.73 -18.20 0.48
C ASN A 237 16.46 -16.69 0.41
N ILE A 238 15.22 -16.26 0.66
CA ILE A 238 14.83 -14.85 0.71
C ILE A 238 14.71 -14.45 2.17
N ASN A 239 15.68 -13.66 2.65
CA ASN A 239 15.67 -13.16 4.01
C ASN A 239 14.61 -12.06 4.20
N ILE A 240 13.87 -12.12 5.30
CA ILE A 240 12.85 -11.14 5.69
C ILE A 240 13.44 -10.22 6.74
N LYS A 241 13.45 -8.91 6.47
CA LYS A 241 13.99 -7.87 7.36
C LYS A 241 12.95 -7.34 8.34
N ALA A 242 11.70 -7.26 7.90
CA ALA A 242 10.58 -6.83 8.73
C ALA A 242 9.28 -7.42 8.18
N ILE A 243 8.29 -7.54 9.07
CA ILE A 243 6.94 -7.97 8.73
C ILE A 243 5.98 -6.91 9.25
N THR A 244 4.95 -6.61 8.47
CA THR A 244 3.81 -5.84 8.97
C THR A 244 2.51 -6.49 8.57
N GLN A 245 1.51 -6.36 9.43
CA GLN A 245 0.14 -6.77 9.16
C GLN A 245 -0.77 -5.60 9.56
N GLY A 246 -1.59 -5.14 8.62
CA GLY A 246 -2.57 -4.10 8.89
C GLY A 246 -3.73 -4.62 9.75
N SER A 247 -4.43 -3.71 10.42
CA SER A 247 -5.65 -4.02 11.18
C SER A 247 -6.82 -4.49 10.31
N SER A 248 -6.73 -4.30 8.98
CA SER A 248 -7.69 -4.87 8.04
C SER A 248 -7.55 -6.39 7.92
N GLU A 249 -6.37 -6.95 8.24
CA GLU A 249 -6.00 -8.35 8.06
C GLU A 249 -6.30 -8.91 6.65
N LEU A 250 -6.41 -8.01 5.67
CA LEU A 250 -6.58 -8.35 4.26
C LEU A 250 -5.25 -8.46 3.52
N ASN A 251 -4.16 -8.14 4.21
CA ASN A 251 -2.82 -8.22 3.69
C ASN A 251 -1.79 -8.57 4.77
N PHE A 252 -0.69 -9.15 4.32
CA PHE A 252 0.58 -9.14 5.04
C PHE A 252 1.63 -8.51 4.14
N THR A 253 2.61 -7.85 4.75
CA THR A 253 3.77 -7.37 4.02
C THR A 253 5.06 -7.96 4.57
N ALA A 254 5.97 -8.27 3.65
CA ALA A 254 7.33 -8.69 3.94
C ALA A 254 8.27 -7.63 3.37
N ILE A 255 9.17 -7.14 4.21
CA ILE A 255 10.26 -6.26 3.81
C ILE A 255 11.47 -7.14 3.54
N ILE A 256 12.01 -7.07 2.34
CA ILE A 256 13.10 -7.92 1.85
C ILE A 256 14.19 -7.08 1.19
N ASP A 257 15.36 -7.67 0.96
CA ASP A 257 16.38 -7.05 0.11
C ASP A 257 15.83 -6.78 -1.29
N ARG A 258 16.09 -5.58 -1.84
CA ARG A 258 15.57 -5.17 -3.14
C ARG A 258 15.94 -6.12 -4.28
N LYS A 259 17.16 -6.66 -4.25
CA LYS A 259 17.63 -7.66 -5.23
C LYS A 259 16.77 -8.92 -5.31
N ASN A 260 16.00 -9.22 -4.26
CA ASN A 260 15.14 -10.40 -4.18
C ASN A 260 13.68 -10.11 -4.54
N CYS A 261 13.30 -8.86 -4.85
CA CYS A 261 11.90 -8.46 -5.07
C CYS A 261 11.22 -9.30 -6.16
N ASP A 262 11.84 -9.39 -7.33
CA ASP A 262 11.26 -10.10 -8.47
C ASP A 262 11.19 -11.61 -8.23
N LYS A 263 12.20 -12.16 -7.54
CA LYS A 263 12.23 -13.56 -7.11
C LYS A 263 11.10 -13.84 -6.11
N ALA A 264 10.92 -12.98 -5.12
CA ALA A 264 9.89 -13.13 -4.09
C ALA A 264 8.49 -13.11 -4.69
N ILE A 265 8.21 -12.20 -5.62
CA ILE A 265 6.92 -12.13 -6.31
C ILE A 265 6.67 -13.42 -7.08
N ASN A 266 7.65 -13.91 -7.85
CA ASN A 266 7.49 -15.16 -8.61
C ASN A 266 7.32 -16.40 -7.72
N VAL A 267 8.07 -16.48 -6.63
CA VAL A 267 7.97 -17.59 -5.66
C VAL A 267 6.57 -17.62 -5.03
N LEU A 268 6.10 -16.47 -4.55
CA LEU A 268 4.79 -16.38 -3.92
C LEU A 268 3.65 -16.55 -4.92
N TYR A 269 3.85 -16.17 -6.18
CA TYR A 269 2.83 -16.30 -7.23
C TYR A 269 2.59 -17.75 -7.65
N ASN A 270 3.64 -18.57 -7.62
CA ASN A 270 3.60 -19.95 -8.05
C ASN A 270 3.27 -20.94 -6.92
N GLU A 271 3.12 -20.45 -5.69
CA GLU A 271 2.63 -21.22 -4.54
C GLU A 271 1.08 -21.32 -4.59
#